data_AF-F7KPQ5-F1
#
_entry.id   AF-F7KPQ5-F1
#
_cell.length_a   1.000
_cell.length_b   1.000
_cell.length_c   1.000
_cell.angle_alpha   90.00
_cell.angle_beta   90.00
_cell.angle_gamma   90.00
#
_symmetry.space_group_name_H-M   'P 1'
#
loop_
_entity.id
_entity.type
_entity.pdbx_description
1 polymer ?
#
loop_
_entity_poly.entity_id
_entity_poly.type
_entity_poly.pdbx_seq_one_letter_code
_entity_poly.pdbx_strand_id
1 'polypeptide(L)'
;MRQNLKKLGCYIIIIVLLPYVVTVFLNGPSITTYSHVDSTYIKVKSGKKEVKMPIEEYCIGILAKEIPASYDKEALKAQSVLVRTDVYKKIKESGSNTVLEGEFWTQKQMEDAWGAKYSKYYRKLKDAWSETEGQVLLYGEDLALTPFFRLSNGCTRDGAEVLGNGDYAYLKIVDCPLDIENTKQIQTVTVDDMDAEITALDTAGYVINVRVGQENVSGEEFRNTYNLASSCFTLQRYNGKMRITTRGIGHGLGMSQHTANKMSKKGKTYKEILQFFFAGTEIKEVAEILLDTE
;
A
#
# COMPACT_ATOMS: atom_id res chain seq x y z
N MET A 1 -16.71 43.28 -59.01
CA MET A 1 -15.94 42.02 -59.15
C MET A 1 -14.98 41.74 -58.01
N ARG A 2 -14.17 42.71 -57.55
CA ARG A 2 -13.10 42.48 -56.55
C ARG A 2 -13.58 42.01 -55.16
N GLN A 3 -14.77 42.43 -54.71
CA GLN A 3 -15.37 41.98 -53.44
C GLN A 3 -15.93 40.55 -53.50
N ASN A 4 -16.51 40.15 -54.63
CA ASN A 4 -17.06 38.81 -54.81
C ASN A 4 -15.94 37.76 -54.89
N LEU A 5 -14.78 38.10 -55.49
CA LEU A 5 -13.60 37.24 -55.47
C LEU A 5 -13.01 37.06 -54.06
N LYS A 6 -13.01 38.12 -53.23
CA LYS A 6 -12.54 38.02 -51.83
C LYS A 6 -13.46 37.13 -50.97
N LYS A 7 -14.78 37.26 -51.14
CA LYS A 7 -15.76 36.39 -50.47
C LYS A 7 -15.62 34.94 -50.90
N LEU A 8 -15.42 34.69 -52.21
CA LEU A 8 -15.19 33.35 -52.73
C LEU A 8 -13.90 32.72 -52.18
N GLY A 9 -12.82 33.50 -52.07
CA GLY A 9 -11.58 33.06 -51.44
C GLY A 9 -11.75 32.68 -49.96
N CYS A 10 -12.50 33.46 -49.19
CA CYS A 10 -12.79 33.13 -47.79
C CYS A 10 -13.60 31.84 -47.65
N TYR A 11 -14.60 31.61 -48.51
CA TYR A 11 -15.38 30.37 -48.46
C TYR A 11 -14.53 29.14 -48.81
N ILE A 12 -13.62 29.26 -49.78
CA ILE A 12 -12.70 28.16 -50.12
C ILE A 12 -11.75 27.86 -48.96
N ILE A 13 -11.22 28.89 -48.29
CA ILE A 13 -10.36 28.70 -47.11
C ILE A 13 -11.11 27.99 -45.98
N ILE A 14 -12.36 28.37 -45.71
CA ILE A 14 -13.19 27.72 -44.68
C ILE A 14 -13.50 26.27 -45.09
N ILE A 15 -13.88 26.01 -46.34
CA ILE A 15 -14.20 24.65 -46.81
C ILE A 15 -12.98 23.72 -46.76
N VAL A 16 -11.76 24.24 -46.95
CA VAL A 16 -10.53 23.44 -46.88
C VAL A 16 -10.03 23.28 -45.44
N LEU A 17 -10.07 24.35 -44.63
CA LEU A 17 -9.54 24.33 -43.27
C LEU A 17 -10.52 23.72 -42.27
N LEU A 18 -11.83 23.89 -42.43
CA LEU A 18 -12.82 23.44 -41.45
C LEU A 18 -12.85 21.91 -41.33
N PRO A 19 -12.81 21.10 -42.40
CA PRO A 19 -12.63 19.67 -42.28
C PRO A 19 -11.31 19.33 -41.59
N TYR A 20 -10.20 19.96 -41.97
CA TYR A 20 -8.90 19.70 -41.33
C TYR A 20 -8.90 20.01 -39.83
N VAL A 21 -9.47 21.15 -39.42
CA VAL A 21 -9.66 21.54 -38.02
C VAL A 21 -10.55 20.53 -37.30
N VAL A 22 -11.67 20.13 -37.90
CA VAL A 22 -12.57 19.11 -37.33
C VAL A 22 -11.87 17.75 -37.21
N THR A 23 -11.07 17.33 -38.19
CA THR A 23 -10.28 16.09 -38.10
C THR A 23 -9.20 16.18 -37.03
N VAL A 24 -8.58 17.34 -36.82
CA VAL A 24 -7.61 17.56 -35.73
C VAL A 24 -8.31 17.64 -34.36
N PHE A 25 -9.55 18.10 -34.27
CA PHE A 25 -10.30 18.10 -33.01
C PHE A 25 -10.93 16.73 -32.68
N LEU A 26 -11.33 15.96 -33.69
CA LEU A 26 -11.92 14.61 -33.51
C LEU A 26 -10.85 13.50 -33.47
N ASN A 27 -9.78 13.64 -34.25
CA ASN A 27 -8.72 12.64 -34.43
C ASN A 27 -7.30 13.21 -34.22
N GLY A 28 -7.15 14.46 -33.79
CA GLY A 28 -5.85 14.91 -33.29
C GLY A 28 -5.42 13.97 -32.17
N PRO A 29 -4.11 13.87 -31.87
CA PRO A 29 -3.70 13.16 -30.69
C PRO A 29 -4.55 13.73 -29.57
N SER A 30 -5.38 12.89 -28.96
CA SER A 30 -5.78 13.14 -27.58
C SER A 30 -4.48 13.55 -26.95
N ILE A 31 -4.36 14.82 -26.54
CA ILE A 31 -3.33 15.20 -25.59
C ILE A 31 -3.77 14.45 -24.35
N THR A 32 -3.50 13.14 -24.34
CA THR A 32 -3.23 12.39 -23.15
C THR A 32 -2.07 13.17 -22.58
N THR A 33 -2.43 14.13 -21.74
CA THR A 33 -1.60 14.62 -20.67
C THR A 33 -1.33 13.38 -19.81
N TYR A 34 -0.47 12.49 -20.31
CA TYR A 34 0.38 11.67 -19.47
C TYR A 34 1.33 12.66 -18.82
N SER A 35 0.80 13.51 -17.93
CA SER A 35 1.62 13.99 -16.83
C SER A 35 2.09 12.70 -16.19
N HIS A 36 3.37 12.39 -16.33
CA HIS A 36 4.00 11.36 -15.52
C HIS A 36 3.76 11.77 -14.07
N VAL A 37 2.66 11.31 -13.46
CA VAL A 37 2.30 11.70 -12.08
C VAL A 37 3.42 11.25 -11.13
N ASP A 38 4.15 10.21 -11.54
CA ASP A 38 5.32 9.64 -10.87
C ASP A 38 6.65 10.43 -11.09
N SER A 39 6.64 11.51 -11.88
CA SER A 39 7.78 12.45 -12.00
C SER A 39 7.79 13.55 -10.93
N THR A 40 6.77 13.56 -10.06
CA THR A 40 6.69 14.46 -8.91
C THR A 40 7.84 14.20 -7.93
N TYR A 41 8.54 15.26 -7.52
CA TYR A 41 9.53 15.18 -6.46
C TYR A 41 8.90 15.49 -5.11
N ILE A 42 9.21 14.65 -4.12
CA ILE A 42 8.75 14.79 -2.74
C ILE A 42 9.94 14.97 -1.79
N LYS A 43 9.68 15.56 -0.62
CA LYS A 43 10.64 15.60 0.50
C LYS A 43 10.37 14.42 1.41
N VAL A 44 11.40 13.66 1.74
CA VAL A 44 11.29 12.50 2.63
C VAL A 44 12.37 12.53 3.69
N LYS A 45 12.08 11.95 4.85
CA LYS A 45 13.04 11.78 5.93
C LYS A 45 13.81 10.48 5.73
N SER A 46 15.10 10.58 5.42
CA SER A 46 16.03 9.45 5.33
C SER A 46 16.98 9.46 6.52
N GLY A 47 16.63 8.74 7.58
CA GLY A 47 17.34 8.78 8.86
C GLY A 47 17.16 10.14 9.55
N LYS A 48 18.26 10.88 9.79
CA LYS A 48 18.21 12.23 10.38
C LYS A 48 18.21 13.36 9.34
N LYS A 49 18.15 13.04 8.05
CA LYS A 49 18.25 14.02 6.96
C LYS A 49 16.98 14.07 6.14
N GLU A 50 16.67 15.26 5.65
CA GLU A 50 15.65 15.48 4.63
C GLU A 50 16.28 15.36 3.24
N VAL A 51 15.63 14.60 2.36
CA VAL A 51 16.09 14.37 0.98
C VAL A 51 14.93 14.62 0.03
N LYS A 52 15.20 15.34 -1.06
CA LYS A 52 14.26 15.51 -2.16
C LYS A 52 14.52 14.45 -3.22
N MET A 53 13.52 13.64 -3.57
CA MET A 53 13.66 12.56 -4.55
C MET A 53 12.36 12.32 -5.34
N PRO A 54 12.41 11.63 -6.50
CA PRO A 54 11.21 11.25 -7.24
C PRO A 54 10.32 10.33 -6.40
N ILE A 55 9.00 10.51 -6.50
CA ILE A 55 8.03 9.66 -5.80
C ILE A 55 8.13 8.19 -6.22
N GLU A 56 8.42 7.90 -7.50
CA GLU A 56 8.69 6.54 -7.98
C GLU A 56 9.82 5.88 -7.19
N GLU A 57 10.95 6.57 -7.04
CA GLU A 57 12.13 6.02 -6.35
C GLU A 57 11.83 5.76 -4.87
N TYR A 58 11.11 6.68 -4.22
CA TYR A 58 10.67 6.52 -2.83
C TYR A 58 9.74 5.31 -2.68
N CYS A 59 8.74 5.17 -3.56
CA CYS A 59 7.76 4.08 -3.48
C CYS A 59 8.38 2.72 -3.82
N ILE A 60 9.28 2.64 -4.80
CA ILE A 60 10.08 1.41 -5.05
C ILE A 60 10.93 1.10 -3.81
N GLY A 61 11.46 2.13 -3.14
CA GLY A 61 12.15 2.02 -1.85
C GLY A 61 11.31 1.39 -0.75
N ILE A 62 10.04 1.82 -0.62
CA ILE A 62 9.08 1.23 0.32
C ILE A 62 8.81 -0.22 -0.07
N LEU A 63 8.47 -0.49 -1.34
CA LEU A 63 8.20 -1.85 -1.83
C LEU A 63 9.36 -2.81 -1.52
N ALA A 64 10.59 -2.38 -1.78
CA ALA A 64 11.78 -3.18 -1.56
C ALA A 64 11.96 -3.59 -0.08
N LYS A 65 11.58 -2.69 0.84
CA LYS A 65 11.65 -2.93 2.28
C LYS A 65 10.48 -3.79 2.78
N GLU A 66 9.28 -3.54 2.26
CA GLU A 66 8.03 -4.09 2.80
C GLU A 66 7.69 -5.51 2.30
N ILE A 67 7.82 -5.75 1.00
CA ILE A 67 7.40 -7.01 0.36
C ILE A 67 8.60 -7.77 -0.21
N PRO A 68 8.70 -9.10 -0.01
CA PRO A 68 9.78 -9.85 -0.63
C PRO A 68 9.73 -9.75 -2.16
N ALA A 69 10.77 -9.20 -2.79
CA ALA A 69 10.82 -9.05 -4.26
C ALA A 69 10.76 -10.39 -5.03
N SER A 70 10.91 -11.52 -4.34
CA SER A 70 10.67 -12.85 -4.92
C SER A 70 9.19 -13.18 -5.11
N TYR A 71 8.27 -12.46 -4.47
CA TYR A 71 6.82 -12.66 -4.57
C TYR A 71 6.31 -12.44 -5.98
N ASP A 72 5.22 -13.11 -6.30
CA ASP A 72 4.69 -13.23 -7.65
C ASP A 72 4.11 -11.92 -8.16
N LYS A 73 4.10 -11.73 -9.49
CA LYS A 73 3.95 -10.40 -10.12
C LYS A 73 2.69 -9.66 -9.68
N GLU A 74 1.54 -10.36 -9.64
CA GLU A 74 0.26 -9.74 -9.31
C GLU A 74 0.17 -9.34 -7.83
N ALA A 75 0.88 -10.04 -6.94
CA ALA A 75 1.00 -9.64 -5.54
C ALA A 75 1.87 -8.37 -5.38
N LEU A 76 2.95 -8.24 -6.16
CA LEU A 76 3.76 -7.03 -6.17
C LEU A 76 2.97 -5.83 -6.71
N LYS A 77 2.17 -6.03 -7.77
CA LYS A 77 1.25 -4.99 -8.29
C LYS A 77 0.21 -4.56 -7.26
N ALA A 78 -0.42 -5.51 -6.57
CA ALA A 78 -1.38 -5.19 -5.50
C ALA A 78 -0.70 -4.32 -4.44
N GLN A 79 0.50 -4.71 -3.99
CA GLN A 79 1.30 -3.93 -3.05
C GLN A 79 1.66 -2.53 -3.59
N SER A 80 2.00 -2.40 -4.88
CA SER A 80 2.27 -1.09 -5.51
C SER A 80 1.08 -0.14 -5.39
N VAL A 81 -0.13 -0.62 -5.67
CA VAL A 81 -1.36 0.19 -5.54
C VAL A 81 -1.59 0.62 -4.09
N LEU A 82 -1.40 -0.28 -3.11
CA LEU A 82 -1.54 0.07 -1.69
C LEU A 82 -0.51 1.11 -1.24
N VAL A 83 0.76 0.95 -1.63
CA VAL A 83 1.83 1.90 -1.31
C VAL A 83 1.55 3.25 -1.95
N ARG A 84 1.15 3.27 -3.22
CA ARG A 84 0.77 4.51 -3.91
C ARG A 84 -0.38 5.20 -3.18
N THR A 85 -1.45 4.48 -2.87
CA THR A 85 -2.62 5.02 -2.16
C THR A 85 -2.22 5.67 -0.83
N ASP A 86 -1.43 4.98 0.00
CA ASP A 86 -0.95 5.50 1.29
C ASP A 86 -0.09 6.76 1.13
N VAL A 87 0.85 6.75 0.19
CA VAL A 87 1.72 7.91 -0.06
C VAL A 87 0.92 9.12 -0.53
N TYR A 88 0.01 8.95 -1.49
CA TYR A 88 -0.84 10.05 -1.96
C TYR A 88 -1.81 10.53 -0.88
N LYS A 89 -2.32 9.64 -0.02
CA LYS A 89 -3.16 10.01 1.12
C LYS A 89 -2.40 10.92 2.09
N LYS A 90 -1.17 10.55 2.45
CA LYS A 90 -0.29 11.37 3.30
C LYS A 90 0.03 12.72 2.69
N ILE A 91 0.25 12.78 1.37
CA ILE A 91 0.48 14.04 0.65
C ILE A 91 -0.77 14.92 0.66
N LYS A 92 -1.97 14.36 0.43
CA LYS A 92 -3.25 15.08 0.48
C LYS A 92 -3.50 15.66 1.87
N GLU A 93 -3.29 14.86 2.92
CA GLU A 93 -3.54 15.24 4.32
C GLU A 93 -2.52 16.26 4.86
N SER A 94 -1.25 16.14 4.45
CA SER A 94 -0.18 16.97 4.99
C SER A 94 0.17 18.17 4.11
N GLY A 95 -0.34 18.25 2.88
CA GLY A 95 0.04 19.23 1.87
C GLY A 95 1.37 18.92 1.17
N SER A 96 1.55 19.46 -0.04
CA SER A 96 2.66 19.15 -0.97
C SER A 96 4.06 19.52 -0.47
N ASN A 97 4.17 20.34 0.60
CA ASN A 97 5.45 20.77 1.16
C ASN A 97 5.90 19.98 2.39
N THR A 98 5.11 18.98 2.81
CA THR A 98 5.43 18.18 4.00
C THR A 98 6.53 17.14 3.71
N VAL A 99 7.38 16.93 4.70
CA VAL A 99 8.37 15.88 4.72
C VAL A 99 7.68 14.57 5.07
N LEU A 100 7.60 13.63 4.14
CA LEU A 100 7.05 12.32 4.41
C LEU A 100 7.99 11.55 5.34
N GLU A 101 7.42 11.05 6.43
CA GLU A 101 8.09 10.15 7.36
C GLU A 101 7.71 8.70 7.04
N GLY A 102 8.71 7.83 7.02
CA GLY A 102 8.51 6.42 6.72
C GLY A 102 9.84 5.75 6.41
N GLU A 103 9.91 4.44 6.62
CA GLU A 103 11.11 3.70 6.30
C GLU A 103 11.08 3.22 4.85
N PHE A 104 12.18 3.40 4.13
CA PHE A 104 12.37 2.89 2.78
C PHE A 104 13.82 2.45 2.61
N TRP A 105 14.09 1.62 1.61
CA TRP A 105 15.45 1.30 1.20
C TRP A 105 15.91 2.21 0.07
N THR A 106 17.13 2.72 0.19
CA THR A 106 17.87 3.32 -0.93
C THR A 106 18.32 2.21 -1.91
N GLN A 107 18.63 2.57 -3.15
CA GLN A 107 19.18 1.61 -4.12
C GLN A 107 20.43 0.91 -3.59
N LYS A 108 21.31 1.62 -2.88
CA LYS A 108 22.48 1.03 -2.23
C LYS A 108 22.10 -0.05 -1.20
N GLN A 109 21.11 0.21 -0.35
CA GLN A 109 20.62 -0.79 0.60
C GLN A 109 20.00 -2.00 -0.10
N MET A 110 19.33 -1.79 -1.23
CA MET A 110 18.82 -2.90 -2.05
C MET A 110 19.94 -3.72 -2.68
N GLU A 111 20.99 -3.07 -3.19
CA GLU A 111 22.20 -3.72 -3.74
C GLU A 111 22.88 -4.56 -2.66
N ASP A 112 23.11 -3.98 -1.48
CA ASP A 112 23.71 -4.66 -0.34
C ASP A 112 22.87 -5.86 0.13
N ALA A 113 21.53 -5.71 0.16
CA ALA A 113 20.61 -6.76 0.61
C ALA A 113 20.42 -7.90 -0.39
N TRP A 114 20.44 -7.62 -1.70
CA TRP A 114 20.10 -8.61 -2.74
C TRP A 114 21.32 -9.14 -3.50
N GLY A 115 22.46 -8.47 -3.44
CA GLY A 115 23.70 -8.83 -4.12
C GLY A 115 23.47 -9.13 -5.60
N ALA A 116 23.88 -10.33 -6.04
CA ALA A 116 23.73 -10.76 -7.43
C ALA A 116 22.28 -10.76 -7.96
N LYS A 117 21.27 -10.78 -7.08
CA LYS A 117 19.85 -10.74 -7.48
C LYS A 117 19.31 -9.31 -7.64
N TYR A 118 20.09 -8.29 -7.29
CA TYR A 118 19.65 -6.89 -7.27
C TYR A 118 18.97 -6.47 -8.57
N SER A 119 19.66 -6.59 -9.71
CA SER A 119 19.11 -6.17 -11.00
C SER A 119 17.78 -6.85 -11.34
N LYS A 120 17.63 -8.14 -11.01
CA LYS A 120 16.39 -8.89 -11.23
C LYS A 120 15.26 -8.42 -10.31
N TYR A 121 15.54 -8.28 -9.02
CA TYR A 121 14.54 -7.89 -8.03
C TYR A 121 14.12 -6.44 -8.18
N TYR A 122 15.07 -5.53 -8.39
CA TYR A 122 14.77 -4.13 -8.67
C TYR A 122 13.90 -3.99 -9.92
N ARG A 123 14.25 -4.66 -11.03
CA ARG A 123 13.43 -4.64 -12.25
C ARG A 123 12.01 -5.14 -11.98
N LYS A 124 11.86 -6.24 -11.24
CA LYS A 124 10.54 -6.80 -10.95
C LYS A 124 9.64 -5.86 -10.13
N LEU A 125 10.22 -5.13 -9.17
CA LEU A 125 9.48 -4.10 -8.42
C LEU A 125 9.13 -2.91 -9.32
N LYS A 126 10.09 -2.46 -10.14
CA LYS A 126 9.88 -1.37 -11.10
C LYS A 126 8.78 -1.71 -12.11
N ASP A 127 8.81 -2.91 -12.69
CA ASP A 127 7.78 -3.37 -13.63
C ASP A 127 6.40 -3.40 -12.97
N ALA A 128 6.30 -3.90 -11.73
CA ALA A 128 5.04 -3.91 -10.98
C ALA A 128 4.53 -2.50 -10.66
N TRP A 129 5.44 -1.56 -10.37
CA TRP A 129 5.12 -0.15 -10.15
C TRP A 129 4.58 0.50 -11.44
N SER A 130 5.31 0.38 -12.54
CA SER A 130 4.94 0.96 -13.84
C SER A 130 3.67 0.35 -14.43
N GLU A 131 3.44 -0.97 -14.29
CA GLU A 131 2.22 -1.60 -14.77
C GLU A 131 0.96 -1.28 -13.95
N THR A 132 1.14 -0.55 -12.84
CA THR A 132 0.04 0.01 -12.03
C THR A 132 0.15 1.53 -11.94
N GLU A 133 0.86 2.16 -12.90
CA GLU A 133 1.04 3.62 -12.94
C GLU A 133 -0.31 4.32 -12.75
N GLY A 134 -0.32 5.33 -11.88
CA GLY A 134 -1.50 6.13 -11.57
C GLY A 134 -2.55 5.45 -10.67
N GLN A 135 -2.52 4.13 -10.48
CA GLN A 135 -3.62 3.45 -9.80
C GLN A 135 -3.57 3.54 -8.28
N VAL A 136 -4.69 3.97 -7.70
CA VAL A 136 -4.95 4.10 -6.26
C VAL A 136 -6.30 3.48 -5.89
N LEU A 137 -6.48 3.17 -4.60
CA LEU A 137 -7.76 2.73 -4.04
C LEU A 137 -8.52 3.89 -3.40
N LEU A 138 -9.79 4.03 -3.76
CA LEU A 138 -10.73 4.93 -3.10
C LEU A 138 -11.78 4.15 -2.31
N TYR A 139 -12.25 4.78 -1.24
CA TYR A 139 -13.47 4.41 -0.56
C TYR A 139 -14.40 5.62 -0.53
N GLY A 140 -15.48 5.57 -1.30
CA GLY A 140 -16.24 6.77 -1.65
C GLY A 140 -15.41 7.73 -2.48
N GLU A 141 -15.30 8.98 -2.04
CA GLU A 141 -14.54 10.04 -2.73
C GLU A 141 -13.10 10.20 -2.19
N ASP A 142 -12.75 9.49 -1.12
CA ASP A 142 -11.46 9.62 -0.45
C ASP A 142 -10.51 8.45 -0.73
N LEU A 143 -9.21 8.74 -0.68
CA LEU A 143 -8.17 7.71 -0.73
C LEU A 143 -8.31 6.78 0.48
N ALA A 144 -8.43 5.50 0.19
CA ALA A 144 -8.62 4.47 1.21
C ALA A 144 -7.37 4.34 2.10
N LEU A 145 -7.57 4.10 3.38
CA LEU A 145 -6.54 3.52 4.26
C LEU A 145 -6.27 2.08 3.82
N THR A 146 -5.03 1.80 3.40
CA THR A 146 -4.64 0.53 2.76
C THR A 146 -3.56 -0.22 3.55
N PRO A 147 -3.84 -0.67 4.79
CA PRO A 147 -2.87 -1.34 5.63
C PRO A 147 -2.57 -2.75 5.09
N PHE A 148 -1.36 -3.24 5.32
CA PHE A 148 -0.93 -4.56 4.87
C PHE A 148 0.09 -5.14 5.83
N PHE A 149 0.19 -6.46 5.86
CA PHE A 149 1.08 -7.16 6.79
C PHE A 149 1.57 -8.49 6.19
N ARG A 150 2.54 -9.12 6.84
CA ARG A 150 3.27 -10.25 6.26
C ARG A 150 2.51 -11.57 6.35
N LEU A 151 1.98 -11.91 7.53
CA LEU A 151 1.21 -13.13 7.80
C LEU A 151 0.10 -12.87 8.81
N SER A 152 -1.07 -13.47 8.61
CA SER A 152 -2.17 -13.44 9.58
C SER A 152 -2.06 -14.63 10.54
N ASN A 153 -2.90 -14.63 11.57
CA ASN A 153 -3.15 -15.82 12.38
C ASN A 153 -4.12 -16.83 11.71
N GLY A 154 -4.60 -16.54 10.50
CA GLY A 154 -5.63 -17.30 9.79
C GLY A 154 -6.73 -16.42 9.19
N CYS A 155 -6.90 -15.19 9.67
CA CYS A 155 -7.81 -14.19 9.12
C CYS A 155 -7.29 -12.76 9.37
N THR A 156 -7.80 -11.79 8.62
CA THR A 156 -7.54 -10.36 8.87
C THR A 156 -8.40 -9.83 10.03
N ARG A 157 -8.11 -8.64 10.51
CA ARG A 157 -8.85 -7.95 11.58
C ARG A 157 -9.96 -7.07 11.02
N ASP A 158 -10.96 -6.78 11.85
CA ASP A 158 -12.00 -5.81 11.56
C ASP A 158 -11.51 -4.38 11.84
N GLY A 159 -11.61 -3.50 10.84
CA GLY A 159 -11.15 -2.12 10.95
C GLY A 159 -11.95 -1.28 11.94
N ALA A 160 -13.24 -1.55 12.13
CA ALA A 160 -14.04 -0.79 13.09
C ALA A 160 -13.66 -1.14 14.53
N GLU A 161 -13.34 -2.40 14.82
CA GLU A 161 -12.82 -2.81 16.13
C GLU A 161 -11.42 -2.22 16.40
N VAL A 162 -10.55 -2.21 15.39
CA VAL A 162 -9.16 -1.77 15.55
C VAL A 162 -9.02 -0.25 15.60
N LEU A 163 -9.79 0.48 14.78
CA LEU A 163 -9.68 1.93 14.63
C LEU A 163 -10.75 2.69 15.42
N GLY A 164 -11.74 2.00 15.97
CA GLY A 164 -12.75 2.56 16.87
C GLY A 164 -13.83 3.42 16.18
N ASN A 165 -13.96 3.34 14.85
CA ASN A 165 -14.99 4.04 14.09
C ASN A 165 -15.39 3.29 12.81
N GLY A 166 -16.54 3.66 12.23
CA GLY A 166 -17.13 3.01 11.06
C GLY A 166 -16.59 3.48 9.71
N ASP A 167 -15.67 4.45 9.67
CA ASP A 167 -15.20 5.08 8.44
C ASP A 167 -14.39 4.10 7.56
N TYR A 168 -13.94 2.99 8.17
CA TYR A 168 -13.13 1.96 7.54
C TYR A 168 -13.89 0.64 7.35
N ALA A 169 -15.21 0.68 7.14
CA ALA A 169 -16.05 -0.51 7.01
C ALA A 169 -15.66 -1.48 5.89
N TYR A 170 -14.80 -1.08 4.95
CA TYR A 170 -14.23 -1.95 3.92
C TYR A 170 -13.05 -2.80 4.42
N LEU A 171 -12.44 -2.46 5.57
CA LEU A 171 -11.42 -3.28 6.24
C LEU A 171 -12.11 -4.36 7.07
N LYS A 172 -12.50 -5.45 6.43
CA LYS A 172 -13.23 -6.55 7.07
C LYS A 172 -12.31 -7.70 7.46
N ILE A 173 -12.83 -8.58 8.32
CA ILE A 173 -12.28 -9.92 8.54
C ILE A 173 -12.42 -10.73 7.25
N VAL A 174 -11.29 -11.22 6.75
CA VAL A 174 -11.15 -12.00 5.53
C VAL A 174 -10.29 -13.24 5.85
N ASP A 175 -10.78 -14.40 5.46
CA ASP A 175 -10.09 -15.67 5.70
C ASP A 175 -8.78 -15.75 4.90
N CYS A 176 -7.70 -16.09 5.62
CA CYS A 176 -6.35 -16.25 5.10
C CYS A 176 -5.77 -17.63 5.49
N PRO A 177 -6.44 -18.76 5.16
CA PRO A 177 -6.07 -20.08 5.65
C PRO A 177 -4.66 -20.52 5.21
N LEU A 178 -4.18 -20.00 4.08
CA LEU A 178 -2.85 -20.30 3.55
C LEU A 178 -1.71 -19.69 4.38
N ASP A 179 -2.01 -18.72 5.25
CA ASP A 179 -1.02 -18.15 6.16
C ASP A 179 -0.70 -19.12 7.31
N ILE A 180 -1.66 -19.96 7.71
CA ILE A 180 -1.50 -20.97 8.78
C ILE A 180 -0.49 -22.05 8.37
N GLU A 181 -0.41 -22.36 7.08
CA GLU A 181 0.54 -23.32 6.53
C GLU A 181 2.00 -22.81 6.54
N ASN A 182 2.22 -21.51 6.80
CA ASN A 182 3.55 -20.94 6.78
C ASN A 182 4.31 -21.25 8.08
N THR A 183 5.47 -21.88 7.97
CA THR A 183 6.29 -22.26 9.13
C THR A 183 6.76 -21.08 9.99
N LYS A 184 6.76 -19.85 9.46
CA LYS A 184 7.10 -18.63 10.20
C LYS A 184 5.91 -18.00 10.92
N GLN A 185 4.71 -18.54 10.74
CA GLN A 185 3.47 -17.98 11.28
C GLN A 185 3.46 -18.02 12.81
N ILE A 186 3.97 -19.10 13.41
CA ILE A 186 4.09 -19.24 14.85
C ILE A 186 5.52 -18.90 15.25
N GLN A 187 5.67 -17.97 16.20
CA GLN A 187 6.95 -17.63 16.79
C GLN A 187 6.83 -17.67 18.31
N THR A 188 7.95 -17.87 18.99
CA THR A 188 8.00 -17.92 20.44
C THR A 188 9.19 -17.13 20.95
N VAL A 189 8.91 -16.23 21.88
CA VAL A 189 9.90 -15.44 22.59
C VAL A 189 9.81 -15.82 24.07
N THR A 190 10.96 -16.01 24.71
CA THR A 190 11.02 -16.26 26.16
C THR A 190 11.67 -15.07 26.82
N VAL A 191 10.98 -14.50 27.80
CA VAL A 191 11.43 -13.35 28.59
C VAL A 191 11.44 -13.72 30.07
N ASP A 192 11.99 -12.84 30.90
CA ASP A 192 11.91 -13.01 32.36
C ASP A 192 10.45 -13.04 32.81
N ASP A 193 10.20 -13.75 33.91
CA ASP A 193 8.84 -13.88 34.43
C ASP A 193 8.25 -12.51 34.77
N MET A 194 6.97 -12.35 34.51
CA MET A 194 6.22 -11.11 34.74
C MET A 194 4.79 -11.44 35.17
N ASP A 195 4.18 -10.55 35.95
CA ASP A 195 2.74 -10.57 36.17
C ASP A 195 2.07 -9.92 34.97
N ALA A 196 1.69 -10.73 33.98
CA ALA A 196 1.01 -10.25 32.79
C ALA A 196 -0.22 -11.10 32.47
N GLU A 197 -1.32 -10.43 32.11
CA GLU A 197 -2.61 -11.05 31.84
C GLU A 197 -3.28 -10.37 30.64
N ILE A 198 -3.71 -11.17 29.66
CA ILE A 198 -4.49 -10.69 28.53
C ILE A 198 -5.91 -10.45 29.03
N THR A 199 -6.41 -9.23 28.86
CA THR A 199 -7.72 -8.81 29.38
C THR A 199 -8.76 -8.52 28.30
N ALA A 200 -8.31 -8.29 27.06
CA ALA A 200 -9.21 -8.11 25.91
C ALA A 200 -8.57 -8.59 24.60
N LEU A 201 -9.38 -9.20 23.75
CA LEU A 201 -9.06 -9.60 22.39
C LEU A 201 -10.07 -8.96 21.43
N ASP A 202 -9.65 -8.72 20.19
CA ASP A 202 -10.58 -8.45 19.10
C ASP A 202 -11.19 -9.75 18.55
N THR A 203 -12.16 -9.63 17.65
CA THR A 203 -12.88 -10.78 17.06
C THR A 203 -11.93 -11.72 16.30
N ALA A 204 -10.84 -11.21 15.75
CA ALA A 204 -9.83 -12.01 15.05
C ALA A 204 -8.81 -12.65 16.01
N GLY A 205 -8.87 -12.39 17.32
CA GLY A 205 -8.00 -12.97 18.33
C GLY A 205 -6.66 -12.26 18.52
N TYR A 206 -6.53 -11.00 18.06
CA TYR A 206 -5.41 -10.14 18.40
C TYR A 206 -5.67 -9.45 19.73
N VAL A 207 -4.62 -9.30 20.54
CA VAL A 207 -4.74 -8.70 21.86
C VAL A 207 -4.97 -7.20 21.75
N ILE A 208 -6.07 -6.73 22.34
CA ILE A 208 -6.37 -5.29 22.47
C ILE A 208 -5.69 -4.75 23.72
N ASN A 209 -5.83 -5.44 24.87
CA ASN A 209 -5.31 -4.96 26.16
C ASN A 209 -4.63 -6.08 26.95
N VAL A 210 -3.49 -5.73 27.57
CA VAL A 210 -2.73 -6.56 28.50
C VAL A 210 -2.52 -5.78 29.79
N ARG A 211 -2.83 -6.41 30.92
CA ARG A 211 -2.40 -5.92 32.23
C ARG A 211 -0.98 -6.41 32.48
N VAL A 212 -0.06 -5.51 32.82
CA VAL A 212 1.31 -5.84 33.26
C VAL A 212 1.52 -5.22 34.64
N GLY A 213 1.53 -6.05 35.68
CA GLY A 213 1.48 -5.60 37.07
C GLY A 213 0.20 -4.78 37.33
N GLN A 214 0.38 -3.47 37.55
CA GLN A 214 -0.70 -2.51 37.80
C GLN A 214 -1.07 -1.66 36.56
N GLU A 215 -0.30 -1.76 35.48
CA GLU A 215 -0.51 -0.96 34.28
C GLU A 215 -1.32 -1.74 33.24
N ASN A 216 -2.10 -1.03 32.44
CA ASN A 216 -2.77 -1.57 31.26
C ASN A 216 -2.11 -0.98 30.02
N VAL A 217 -1.63 -1.85 29.13
CA VAL A 217 -0.99 -1.47 27.87
C VAL A 217 -1.71 -2.13 26.70
N SER A 218 -1.63 -1.50 25.54
CA SER A 218 -2.20 -2.09 24.32
C SER A 218 -1.41 -3.33 23.89
N GLY A 219 -2.05 -4.25 23.17
CA GLY A 219 -1.35 -5.40 22.62
C GLY A 219 -0.26 -5.04 21.60
N GLU A 220 -0.41 -3.93 20.86
CA GLU A 220 0.64 -3.43 19.94
C GLU A 220 1.83 -2.83 20.70
N GLU A 221 1.60 -2.12 21.80
CA GLU A 221 2.66 -1.62 22.66
C GLU A 221 3.44 -2.75 23.32
N PHE A 222 2.73 -3.76 23.82
CA PHE A 222 3.35 -4.98 24.36
C PHE A 222 4.17 -5.71 23.28
N ARG A 223 3.61 -5.85 22.08
CA ARG A 223 4.30 -6.42 20.92
C ARG A 223 5.59 -5.68 20.59
N ASN A 224 5.56 -4.35 20.52
CA ASN A 224 6.73 -3.54 20.19
C ASN A 224 7.80 -3.63 21.28
N THR A 225 7.40 -3.55 22.55
CA THR A 225 8.30 -3.63 23.71
C THR A 225 9.11 -4.93 23.72
N TYR A 226 8.47 -6.06 23.43
CA TYR A 226 9.10 -7.37 23.46
C TYR A 226 9.52 -7.89 22.07
N ASN A 227 9.47 -7.03 21.04
CA ASN A 227 9.80 -7.37 19.64
C ASN A 227 9.06 -8.62 19.13
N LEU A 228 7.78 -8.73 19.46
CA LEU A 228 6.92 -9.83 19.07
C LEU A 228 6.49 -9.70 17.59
N ALA A 229 6.27 -10.83 16.94
CA ALA A 229 5.90 -10.85 15.53
C ALA A 229 4.54 -10.19 15.26
N SER A 230 3.58 -10.34 16.18
CA SER A 230 2.24 -9.78 16.12
C SER A 230 1.69 -9.53 17.53
N SER A 231 0.57 -8.81 17.62
CA SER A 231 -0.22 -8.68 18.85
C SER A 231 -1.19 -9.85 19.08
N CYS A 232 -1.21 -10.86 18.20
CA CYS A 232 -1.94 -12.11 18.44
C CYS A 232 -1.00 -13.08 19.18
N PHE A 233 -1.05 -13.10 20.51
CA PHE A 233 -0.17 -13.94 21.33
C PHE A 233 -0.86 -14.55 22.53
N THR A 234 -0.24 -15.59 23.07
CA THR A 234 -0.60 -16.22 24.34
C THR A 234 0.57 -16.14 25.31
N LEU A 235 0.26 -16.00 26.60
CA LEU A 235 1.23 -15.95 27.69
C LEU A 235 1.21 -17.28 28.46
N GLN A 236 2.39 -17.86 28.71
CA GLN A 236 2.51 -19.08 29.50
C GLN A 236 3.76 -19.07 30.37
N ARG A 237 3.58 -19.24 31.68
CA ARG A 237 4.71 -19.42 32.59
C ARG A 237 5.32 -20.81 32.42
N TYR A 238 6.64 -20.87 32.22
CA TYR A 238 7.39 -22.12 32.04
C TYR A 238 8.79 -21.96 32.62
N ASN A 239 9.18 -22.84 33.56
CA ASN A 239 10.50 -22.85 34.21
C ASN A 239 10.94 -21.49 34.77
N GLY A 240 10.04 -20.79 35.47
CA GLY A 240 10.34 -19.48 36.08
C GLY A 240 10.55 -18.36 35.06
N LYS A 241 10.07 -18.52 33.82
CA LYS A 241 10.09 -17.53 32.75
C LYS A 241 8.71 -17.39 32.13
N MET A 242 8.50 -16.29 31.40
CA MET A 242 7.30 -16.09 30.59
C MET A 242 7.60 -16.49 29.14
N ARG A 243 6.89 -17.50 28.64
CA ARG A 243 6.89 -17.91 27.23
C ARG A 243 5.73 -17.21 26.52
N ILE A 244 6.06 -16.42 25.51
CA ILE A 244 5.11 -15.67 24.69
C ILE A 244 5.08 -16.33 23.31
N THR A 245 3.95 -16.90 22.92
CA THR A 245 3.76 -17.53 21.61
C THR A 245 2.85 -16.67 20.76
N THR A 246 3.36 -16.16 19.64
CA THR A 246 2.64 -15.29 18.71
C THR A 246 2.16 -16.07 17.49
N ARG A 247 1.06 -15.62 16.87
CA ARG A 247 0.56 -16.10 15.57
C ARG A 247 0.47 -14.94 14.58
N GLY A 248 0.94 -15.16 13.37
CA GLY A 248 1.04 -14.12 12.35
C GLY A 248 2.28 -13.24 12.51
N ILE A 249 2.49 -12.36 11.53
CA ILE A 249 3.57 -11.38 11.47
C ILE A 249 2.98 -10.07 10.95
N GLY A 250 2.94 -9.05 11.80
CA GLY A 250 2.35 -7.76 11.53
C GLY A 250 1.06 -7.51 12.30
N HIS A 251 0.43 -6.37 12.02
CA HIS A 251 -0.74 -5.86 12.74
C HIS A 251 -2.05 -6.55 12.36
N GLY A 252 -2.11 -7.35 11.29
CA GLY A 252 -3.27 -8.16 10.91
C GLY A 252 -4.43 -7.44 10.19
N LEU A 253 -4.30 -6.15 9.90
CA LEU A 253 -5.35 -5.33 9.28
C LEU A 253 -5.13 -5.18 7.76
N GLY A 254 -6.18 -5.31 6.95
CA GLY A 254 -6.09 -5.17 5.48
C GLY A 254 -5.45 -6.37 4.78
N MET A 255 -4.47 -6.15 3.90
CA MET A 255 -3.96 -7.21 3.02
C MET A 255 -2.87 -8.08 3.66
N SER A 256 -3.09 -9.41 3.70
CA SER A 256 -2.00 -10.37 3.94
C SER A 256 -1.15 -10.55 2.68
N GLN A 257 0.12 -10.15 2.74
CA GLN A 257 1.08 -10.29 1.65
C GLN A 257 1.28 -11.76 1.24
N HIS A 258 1.30 -12.69 2.21
CA HIS A 258 1.48 -14.10 1.91
C HIS A 258 0.28 -14.69 1.17
N THR A 259 -0.93 -14.42 1.65
CA THR A 259 -2.15 -14.86 0.97
C THR A 259 -2.27 -14.20 -0.41
N ALA A 260 -1.97 -12.90 -0.56
CA ALA A 260 -1.90 -12.24 -1.87
C ALA A 260 -0.93 -12.94 -2.84
N ASN A 261 0.27 -13.31 -2.37
CA ASN A 261 1.24 -14.06 -3.17
C ASN A 261 0.74 -15.46 -3.56
N LYS A 262 0.02 -16.14 -2.68
CA LYS A 262 -0.60 -17.43 -2.98
C LYS A 262 -1.74 -17.29 -3.99
N MET A 263 -2.53 -16.23 -3.90
CA MET A 263 -3.58 -15.91 -4.89
C MET A 263 -2.98 -15.62 -6.26
N SER A 264 -1.91 -14.80 -6.33
CA SER A 264 -1.16 -14.54 -7.57
C SER A 264 -0.68 -15.84 -8.21
N LYS A 265 -0.09 -16.75 -7.42
CA LYS A 265 0.35 -18.08 -7.90
C LYS A 265 -0.78 -18.98 -8.40
N LYS A 266 -2.02 -18.72 -7.97
CA LYS A 266 -3.24 -19.38 -8.46
C LYS A 266 -3.85 -18.66 -9.67
N GLY A 267 -3.16 -17.67 -10.24
CA GLY A 267 -3.58 -16.93 -11.43
C GLY A 267 -4.51 -15.75 -11.15
N LYS A 268 -4.71 -15.35 -9.89
CA LYS A 268 -5.49 -14.15 -9.56
C LYS A 268 -4.73 -12.89 -9.94
N THR A 269 -5.44 -11.97 -10.59
CA THR A 269 -4.93 -10.64 -10.91
C THR A 269 -4.82 -9.76 -9.68
N TYR A 270 -4.01 -8.71 -9.73
CA TYR A 270 -3.87 -7.76 -8.62
C TYR A 270 -5.21 -7.10 -8.26
N LYS A 271 -6.08 -6.83 -9.25
CA LYS A 271 -7.42 -6.28 -9.02
C LYS A 271 -8.29 -7.25 -8.21
N GLU A 272 -8.27 -8.53 -8.54
CA GLU A 272 -8.99 -9.56 -7.76
C GLU A 272 -8.42 -9.71 -6.35
N ILE A 273 -7.10 -9.60 -6.18
CA ILE A 273 -6.45 -9.62 -4.86
C ILE A 273 -6.90 -8.42 -4.02
N LEU A 274 -6.88 -7.22 -4.60
CA LEU A 274 -7.30 -6.00 -3.92
C LEU A 274 -8.78 -6.06 -3.54
N GLN A 275 -9.66 -6.51 -4.45
CA GLN A 275 -11.08 -6.66 -4.17
C GLN A 275 -11.37 -7.70 -3.08
N PHE A 276 -10.53 -8.72 -2.96
CA PHE A 276 -10.65 -9.73 -1.92
C PHE A 276 -10.37 -9.16 -0.52
N PHE A 277 -9.38 -8.27 -0.38
CA PHE A 277 -8.99 -7.69 0.92
C PHE A 277 -9.68 -6.36 1.26
N PHE A 278 -10.05 -5.58 0.25
CA PHE A 278 -10.61 -4.24 0.39
C PHE A 278 -11.96 -4.14 -0.32
N ALA A 279 -12.84 -5.11 -0.05
CA ALA A 279 -14.15 -5.17 -0.67
C ALA A 279 -14.95 -3.88 -0.41
N GLY A 280 -15.43 -3.25 -1.49
CA GLY A 280 -16.14 -1.97 -1.44
C GLY A 280 -15.26 -0.76 -1.75
N THR A 281 -13.98 -0.96 -2.04
CA THR A 281 -13.10 0.07 -2.62
C THR A 281 -13.13 0.03 -4.15
N GLU A 282 -12.72 1.13 -4.78
CA GLU A 282 -12.61 1.27 -6.23
C GLU A 282 -11.18 1.60 -6.63
N ILE A 283 -10.69 0.99 -7.70
CA ILE A 283 -9.41 1.38 -8.31
C ILE A 283 -9.67 2.52 -9.29
N LYS A 284 -9.03 3.68 -9.09
CA LYS A 284 -9.04 4.80 -10.05
C LYS A 284 -7.64 5.30 -10.35
N GLU A 285 -7.53 6.08 -11.42
CA GLU A 285 -6.31 6.76 -11.81
C GLU A 285 -6.17 8.09 -11.06
N VAL A 286 -5.01 8.31 -10.44
CA VAL A 286 -4.73 9.46 -9.57
C VAL A 286 -4.84 10.81 -10.27
N ALA A 287 -4.68 10.85 -11.59
CA ALA A 287 -4.84 12.06 -12.39
C ALA A 287 -6.28 12.60 -12.35
N GLU A 288 -7.27 11.74 -12.10
CA GLU A 288 -8.67 12.16 -11.90
C GLU A 288 -8.86 12.86 -10.54
N ILE A 289 -7.95 12.69 -9.59
CA ILE A 289 -8.09 13.15 -8.19
C ILE A 289 -7.34 14.47 -7.95
N LEU A 290 -6.19 14.68 -8.60
CA LEU A 290 -5.39 15.90 -8.43
C LEU A 290 -5.99 17.15 -9.11
N LEU A 291 -6.95 16.96 -10.02
CA LEU A 291 -7.64 18.06 -10.73
C LEU A 291 -8.65 18.82 -9.86
N ASP A 292 -9.04 18.28 -8.71
CA ASP A 292 -9.95 18.95 -7.76
C ASP A 292 -9.19 19.71 -6.64
N THR A 293 -7.86 19.80 -6.74
CA THR A 293 -7.00 20.46 -5.74
C THR A 293 -6.32 21.75 -6.20
N GLU A 294 -6.74 22.33 -7.34
CA GLU A 294 -6.35 23.71 -7.75
C GLU A 294 -7.43 24.75 -7.46
#